data_AF-A0A6B0V906-F1
#
_entry.id   AF-A0A6B0V906-F1
#
_cell.length_a   1.000
_cell.length_b   1.000
_cell.length_c   1.000
_cell.angle_alpha   90.00
_cell.angle_beta   90.00
_cell.angle_gamma   90.00
#
_symmetry.space_group_name_H-M   'P 1'
#
loop_
_entity.id
_entity.type
_entity.pdbx_description
1 polymer ?
#
loop_
_entity_poly.entity_id
_entity_poly.type
_entity_poly.pdbx_seq_one_letter_code
_entity_poly.pdbx_strand_id
1 'polypeptide(L)'
;TTRPKKETTSSNPVHTIGDIDIPSSVRHVLSLGPKFAVEPKKTAPELLSIIRQVSRRAPETEIDRCTSEGVDLLVRYKPSAAPLPIKRVEAYLKEHSLTLMPADKEGGFVLMQKETFGEKALTAVESVFSSHDEISLERVKRVAKTFCHSQNLNQLCSRIERSKNLSLQLFFSAKTHKPECPLRVIISERETWQKSVGVYLQERLKLLVIDDPYLIHSSYDVISFFDQKSHQDQRAFSIDIKDLYYSLPQPHLIRCIEDCIDTYGITAFQNAAGLSQSNFLNLIDIYLKSTFATWDGHTYLQKRGVCIGSCIAPILSDLYLAHLDRNLNLTLDASIVKKV
;
A
#
# COMPACT_ATOMS: atom_id res chain seq x y z
N THR A 1 19.15 -22.07 -27.39
CA THR A 1 19.54 -22.12 -25.97
C THR A 1 18.30 -21.98 -25.11
N THR A 2 17.89 -23.10 -24.53
CA THR A 2 16.69 -23.25 -23.71
C THR A 2 16.77 -22.38 -22.46
N ARG A 3 15.80 -21.47 -22.30
CA ARG A 3 15.55 -20.73 -21.05
C ARG A 3 15.57 -21.73 -19.88
N PRO A 4 16.36 -21.52 -18.82
CA PRO A 4 16.23 -22.35 -17.63
C PRO A 4 14.81 -22.20 -17.11
N LYS A 5 14.03 -23.29 -17.13
CA LYS A 5 12.78 -23.36 -16.38
C LYS A 5 13.17 -23.16 -14.93
N LYS A 6 12.74 -22.04 -14.37
CA LYS A 6 12.76 -21.81 -12.93
C LYS A 6 12.05 -23.01 -12.32
N GLU A 7 12.78 -23.88 -11.62
CA GLU A 7 12.17 -24.90 -10.78
C GLU A 7 11.25 -24.13 -9.84
N THR A 8 9.95 -24.32 -10.00
CA THR A 8 8.97 -23.89 -9.02
C THR A 8 9.28 -24.71 -7.79
N THR A 9 10.07 -24.16 -6.88
CA THR A 9 10.07 -24.57 -5.48
C THR A 9 8.61 -24.75 -5.11
N SER A 10 8.26 -25.92 -4.58
CA SER A 10 6.94 -26.21 -4.05
C SER A 10 6.70 -25.34 -2.82
N SER A 11 6.53 -24.04 -3.05
CA SER A 11 5.98 -23.09 -2.09
C SER A 11 4.60 -23.65 -1.80
N ASN A 12 4.42 -24.18 -0.60
CA ASN A 12 3.12 -24.60 -0.13
C ASN A 12 2.32 -23.29 0.02
N PRO A 13 1.37 -22.99 -0.88
CA PRO A 13 0.70 -21.68 -0.91
C PRO A 13 -0.24 -21.45 0.29
N VAL A 14 -0.33 -22.42 1.20
CA VAL A 14 -1.13 -22.36 2.43
C VAL A 14 -0.21 -22.75 3.59
N HIS A 15 0.07 -21.79 4.46
CA HIS A 15 0.81 -22.01 5.70
C HIS A 15 -0.16 -22.11 6.87
N THR A 16 0.09 -23.02 7.81
CA THR A 16 -0.69 -23.16 9.05
C THR A 16 0.19 -22.78 10.23
N ILE A 17 -0.38 -22.02 11.18
CA ILE A 17 0.24 -21.77 12.49
C ILE A 17 -0.52 -22.57 13.53
N GLY A 18 0.18 -23.49 14.18
CA GLY A 18 -0.39 -24.47 15.10
C GLY A 18 -0.78 -25.79 14.41
N ASP A 19 -1.36 -26.70 15.19
CA ASP A 19 -1.80 -28.01 14.71
C ASP A 19 -3.19 -27.89 14.06
N ILE A 20 -3.20 -27.51 12.79
CA ILE A 20 -4.42 -27.34 11.99
C ILE A 20 -4.37 -28.32 10.82
N ASP A 21 -5.19 -29.37 10.91
CA ASP A 21 -5.45 -30.24 9.77
C ASP A 21 -6.59 -29.67 8.91
N ILE A 22 -6.38 -29.62 7.61
CA ILE A 22 -7.29 -28.98 6.66
C ILE A 22 -7.67 -30.00 5.59
N PRO A 23 -8.97 -30.26 5.35
CA PRO A 23 -9.42 -31.13 4.29
C PRO A 23 -8.81 -30.78 2.93
N SER A 24 -8.47 -31.79 2.14
CA SER A 24 -7.81 -31.61 0.84
C SER A 24 -8.59 -30.69 -0.11
N SER A 25 -9.92 -30.71 -0.02
CA SER A 25 -10.81 -29.82 -0.80
C SER A 25 -10.65 -28.35 -0.42
N VAL A 26 -10.51 -28.05 0.87
CA VAL A 26 -10.28 -26.69 1.38
C VAL A 26 -8.87 -26.23 1.03
N ARG A 27 -7.87 -27.09 1.25
CA ARG A 27 -6.47 -26.82 0.91
C ARG A 27 -6.32 -26.52 -0.58
N HIS A 28 -6.99 -27.27 -1.45
CA HIS A 28 -6.94 -27.04 -2.90
C HIS A 28 -7.41 -25.63 -3.28
N VAL A 29 -8.54 -25.16 -2.75
CA VAL A 29 -9.05 -23.80 -3.07
C VAL A 29 -8.10 -22.73 -2.54
N LEU A 30 -7.64 -22.86 -1.30
CA LEU A 30 -6.72 -21.89 -0.70
C LEU A 30 -5.36 -21.89 -1.41
N SER A 31 -4.95 -23.01 -1.98
CA SER A 31 -3.67 -23.13 -2.68
C SER A 31 -3.57 -22.30 -3.96
N LEU A 32 -4.71 -21.85 -4.48
CA LEU A 32 -4.75 -20.92 -5.60
C LEU A 32 -4.22 -19.53 -5.22
N GLY A 33 -4.29 -19.18 -3.93
CA GLY A 33 -3.77 -17.93 -3.38
C GLY A 33 -4.69 -16.71 -3.56
N PRO A 34 -4.39 -15.59 -2.86
CA PRO A 34 -5.22 -14.38 -2.83
C PRO A 34 -5.35 -13.66 -4.17
N LYS A 35 -4.41 -13.88 -5.10
CA LYS A 35 -4.43 -13.24 -6.43
C LYS A 35 -5.17 -14.08 -7.48
N PHE A 36 -5.64 -15.27 -7.11
CA PHE A 36 -6.42 -16.09 -8.03
C PHE A 36 -7.77 -15.43 -8.30
N ALA A 37 -8.04 -15.14 -9.57
CA ALA A 37 -9.32 -14.61 -10.00
C ALA A 37 -10.26 -15.78 -10.34
N VAL A 38 -11.44 -15.77 -9.74
CA VAL A 38 -12.53 -16.67 -10.13
C VAL A 38 -13.15 -16.14 -11.40
N GLU A 39 -13.50 -17.05 -12.31
CA GLU A 39 -14.19 -16.72 -13.55
C GLU A 39 -15.48 -15.91 -13.26
N PRO A 40 -15.63 -14.69 -13.82
CA PRO A 40 -16.83 -13.91 -13.64
C PRO A 40 -17.98 -14.56 -14.44
N LYS A 41 -19.16 -14.67 -13.83
CA LYS A 41 -20.38 -15.09 -14.54
C LYS A 41 -20.83 -13.97 -15.48
N LYS A 42 -20.33 -13.98 -16.72
CA LYS A 42 -20.61 -12.97 -17.73
C LYS A 42 -20.92 -13.63 -19.07
N THR A 43 -21.86 -13.02 -19.79
CA THR A 43 -22.21 -13.38 -21.16
C THR A 43 -21.11 -12.93 -22.13
N ALA A 44 -21.05 -13.54 -23.32
CA ALA A 44 -20.08 -13.14 -24.34
C ALA A 44 -20.16 -11.63 -24.72
N PRO A 45 -21.35 -11.01 -24.85
CA PRO A 45 -21.45 -9.56 -25.07
C PRO A 45 -20.86 -8.72 -23.93
N GLU A 46 -21.02 -9.14 -22.67
CA GLU A 46 -20.43 -8.45 -21.52
C GLU A 46 -18.90 -8.58 -21.51
N LEU A 47 -18.37 -9.76 -21.83
CA LEU A 47 -16.93 -9.98 -21.95
C LEU A 47 -16.33 -9.15 -23.10
N LEU A 48 -17.02 -9.07 -24.24
CA LEU A 48 -16.63 -8.20 -25.35
C LEU A 48 -16.60 -6.72 -24.95
N SER A 49 -17.60 -6.28 -24.18
CA SER A 49 -17.64 -4.92 -23.64
C SER A 49 -16.44 -4.64 -22.73
N ILE A 50 -16.08 -5.60 -21.86
CA ILE A 50 -14.89 -5.50 -21.00
C ILE A 50 -13.61 -5.42 -21.83
N ILE A 51 -13.45 -6.28 -22.84
CA ILE A 51 -12.29 -6.25 -23.74
C ILE A 51 -12.15 -4.85 -24.33
N ARG A 52 -13.22 -4.27 -24.89
CA ARG A 52 -13.21 -2.91 -25.44
C ARG A 52 -12.86 -1.85 -24.40
N GLN A 53 -13.37 -1.96 -23.18
CA GLN A 53 -13.06 -1.03 -22.10
C GLN A 53 -11.58 -1.09 -21.70
N VAL A 54 -11.02 -2.30 -21.62
CA VAL A 54 -9.60 -2.53 -21.30
C VAL A 54 -8.71 -2.04 -22.44
N SER A 55 -9.02 -2.37 -23.69
CA SER A 55 -8.23 -1.95 -24.86
C SER A 55 -8.14 -0.43 -24.98
N ARG A 56 -9.21 0.31 -24.65
CA ARG A 56 -9.19 1.80 -24.63
C ARG A 56 -8.24 2.41 -23.61
N ARG A 57 -7.72 1.62 -22.66
CA ARG A 57 -6.71 2.05 -21.68
C ARG A 57 -5.29 1.67 -22.10
N ALA A 58 -5.12 0.91 -23.18
CA ALA A 58 -3.82 0.64 -23.77
C ALA A 58 -3.27 1.90 -24.47
N PRO A 59 -1.95 1.97 -24.71
CA PRO A 59 -1.36 2.98 -25.59
C PRO A 59 -2.07 3.01 -26.94
N GLU A 60 -2.19 4.20 -27.56
CA GLU A 60 -2.99 4.41 -28.77
C GLU A 60 -2.59 3.46 -29.93
N THR A 61 -1.30 3.15 -30.05
CA THR A 61 -0.75 2.21 -31.04
C THR A 61 -1.11 0.74 -30.79
N GLU A 62 -1.55 0.39 -29.58
CA GLU A 62 -1.80 -0.99 -29.15
C GLU A 62 -3.30 -1.32 -29.06
N ILE A 63 -4.19 -0.33 -29.18
CA ILE A 63 -5.64 -0.50 -28.95
C ILE A 63 -6.23 -1.58 -29.88
N ASP A 64 -5.91 -1.54 -31.17
CA ASP A 64 -6.43 -2.48 -32.16
C ASP A 64 -5.90 -3.89 -31.91
N ARG A 65 -4.61 -4.02 -31.58
CA ARG A 65 -4.00 -5.31 -31.22
C ARG A 65 -4.64 -5.91 -29.97
N CYS A 66 -4.77 -5.12 -28.89
CA CYS A 66 -5.44 -5.55 -27.66
C CYS A 66 -6.88 -5.99 -27.91
N THR A 67 -7.60 -5.25 -28.76
CA THR A 67 -8.98 -5.59 -29.12
C THR A 67 -9.05 -6.90 -29.91
N SER A 68 -8.22 -7.05 -30.94
CA SER A 68 -8.18 -8.26 -31.76
C SER A 68 -7.81 -9.49 -30.93
N GLU A 69 -6.72 -9.43 -30.16
CA GLU A 69 -6.28 -10.54 -29.32
C GLU A 69 -7.33 -10.90 -28.26
N GLY A 70 -7.99 -9.91 -27.65
CA GLY A 70 -9.06 -10.13 -26.69
C GLY A 70 -10.28 -10.81 -27.31
N VAL A 71 -10.70 -10.39 -28.51
CA VAL A 71 -11.81 -11.00 -29.24
C VAL A 71 -11.47 -12.43 -29.68
N ASP A 72 -10.26 -12.66 -30.20
CA ASP A 72 -9.80 -13.99 -30.58
C ASP A 72 -9.79 -14.95 -29.40
N LEU A 73 -9.36 -14.47 -28.22
CA LEU A 73 -9.40 -15.24 -26.98
C LEU A 73 -10.83 -15.56 -26.56
N LEU A 74 -11.76 -14.61 -26.71
CA LEU A 74 -13.18 -14.82 -26.41
C LEU A 74 -13.83 -15.85 -27.35
N VAL A 75 -13.46 -15.90 -28.63
CA VAL A 75 -14.00 -16.90 -29.59
C VAL A 75 -13.53 -18.30 -29.24
N ARG A 76 -12.27 -18.44 -28.80
CA ARG A 76 -11.68 -19.72 -28.39
C ARG A 76 -12.05 -20.12 -26.96
N TYR A 77 -12.72 -19.23 -26.25
CA TYR A 77 -13.05 -19.39 -24.85
C TYR A 77 -14.05 -20.52 -24.63
N LYS A 78 -13.73 -21.41 -23.70
CA LYS A 78 -14.65 -22.42 -23.18
C LYS A 78 -14.75 -22.22 -21.67
N PRO A 79 -15.93 -21.83 -21.13
CA PRO A 79 -16.09 -21.59 -19.70
C PRO A 79 -15.80 -22.87 -18.93
N SER A 80 -15.15 -22.74 -17.77
CA SER A 80 -14.92 -23.89 -16.90
C SER A 80 -16.25 -24.35 -16.29
N ALA A 81 -16.54 -25.65 -16.37
CA ALA A 81 -17.83 -26.20 -15.94
C ALA A 81 -18.00 -26.26 -14.41
N ALA A 82 -16.91 -26.21 -13.63
CA ALA A 82 -16.95 -26.44 -12.19
C ALA A 82 -16.66 -25.15 -11.40
N PRO A 83 -17.65 -24.60 -10.66
CA PRO A 83 -17.39 -23.48 -9.77
C PRO A 83 -16.53 -23.93 -8.60
N LEU A 84 -15.53 -23.11 -8.24
CA LEU A 84 -14.75 -23.34 -7.02
C LEU A 84 -15.67 -23.25 -5.79
N PRO A 85 -15.57 -24.19 -4.83
CA PRO A 85 -16.47 -24.25 -3.68
C PRO A 85 -16.11 -23.22 -2.59
N ILE A 86 -15.94 -21.94 -2.94
CA ILE A 86 -15.49 -20.86 -2.03
C ILE A 86 -16.41 -20.73 -0.83
N LYS A 87 -17.73 -20.80 -1.02
CA LYS A 87 -18.70 -20.72 0.07
C LYS A 87 -18.56 -21.87 1.09
N ARG A 88 -18.18 -23.06 0.63
CA ARG A 88 -17.93 -24.21 1.51
C ARG A 88 -16.65 -24.01 2.31
N VAL A 89 -15.61 -23.47 1.67
CA VAL A 89 -14.36 -23.09 2.35
C VAL A 89 -14.63 -22.02 3.42
N GLU A 90 -15.36 -20.97 3.08
CA GLU A 90 -15.73 -19.93 4.04
C GLU A 90 -16.53 -20.49 5.23
N ALA A 91 -17.50 -21.38 4.97
CA ALA A 91 -18.26 -22.04 6.02
C ALA A 91 -17.37 -22.91 6.91
N TYR A 92 -16.48 -23.70 6.32
CA TYR A 92 -15.52 -24.54 7.05
C TYR A 92 -14.63 -23.70 7.97
N LEU A 93 -14.06 -22.59 7.46
CA LEU A 93 -13.22 -21.70 8.26
C LEU A 93 -13.98 -21.10 9.45
N LYS A 94 -15.24 -20.71 9.25
CA LYS A 94 -16.09 -20.18 10.33
C LYS A 94 -16.43 -21.24 11.38
N GLU A 95 -16.78 -22.45 10.93
CA GLU A 95 -17.13 -23.58 11.82
C GLU A 95 -15.95 -23.99 12.71
N HIS A 96 -14.73 -23.92 12.19
CA HIS A 96 -13.51 -24.32 12.90
C HIS A 96 -12.79 -23.14 13.57
N SER A 97 -13.42 -21.96 13.65
CA SER A 97 -12.83 -20.75 14.25
C SER A 97 -11.45 -20.38 13.67
N LEU A 98 -11.27 -20.59 12.36
CA LEU A 98 -10.01 -20.32 11.67
C LEU A 98 -10.01 -18.92 11.06
N THR A 99 -8.90 -18.21 11.24
CA THR A 99 -8.64 -16.92 10.60
C THR A 99 -7.70 -17.11 9.41
N LEU A 100 -8.14 -16.62 8.24
CA LEU A 100 -7.40 -16.63 6.99
C LEU A 100 -6.81 -15.25 6.72
N MET A 101 -5.51 -15.18 6.39
CA MET A 101 -4.83 -13.93 6.04
C MET A 101 -3.82 -14.11 4.92
N PRO A 102 -3.53 -13.06 4.13
CA PRO A 102 -2.51 -13.14 3.09
C PRO A 102 -1.10 -13.20 3.70
N ALA A 103 -0.23 -13.98 3.07
CA ALA A 103 1.21 -13.93 3.32
C ALA A 103 1.81 -12.65 2.70
N ASP A 104 2.75 -12.01 3.39
CA ASP A 104 3.32 -10.71 3.01
C ASP A 104 4.13 -10.75 1.70
N LYS A 105 4.85 -11.86 1.44
CA LYS A 105 5.76 -11.99 0.28
C LYS A 105 5.46 -13.17 -0.64
N GLU A 106 4.97 -14.29 -0.09
CA GLU A 106 4.95 -15.57 -0.80
C GLU A 106 3.69 -15.78 -1.65
N GLY A 107 2.79 -14.79 -1.71
CA GLY A 107 1.60 -14.86 -2.57
C GLY A 107 0.62 -15.96 -2.20
N GLY A 108 0.72 -16.50 -0.97
CA GLY A 108 -0.15 -17.52 -0.41
C GLY A 108 -1.01 -16.99 0.75
N PHE A 109 -1.66 -17.92 1.45
CA PHE A 109 -2.42 -17.66 2.66
C PHE A 109 -1.75 -18.25 3.90
N VAL A 110 -2.07 -17.68 5.05
CA VAL A 110 -1.77 -18.22 6.37
C VAL A 110 -3.09 -18.46 7.12
N LEU A 111 -3.19 -19.63 7.73
CA LEU A 111 -4.30 -20.05 8.57
C LEU A 111 -3.83 -20.22 10.01
N MET A 112 -4.61 -19.70 10.94
CA MET A 112 -4.38 -19.87 12.38
C MET A 112 -5.70 -19.86 13.14
N GLN A 113 -5.70 -20.36 14.36
CA GLN A 113 -6.87 -20.26 15.25
C GLN A 113 -7.17 -18.80 15.57
N LYS A 114 -8.45 -18.48 15.79
CA LYS A 114 -8.91 -17.11 16.07
C LYS A 114 -8.24 -16.52 17.31
N GLU A 115 -8.00 -17.33 18.33
CA GLU A 115 -7.34 -16.95 19.57
C GLU A 115 -5.87 -16.59 19.31
N THR A 116 -5.13 -17.46 18.61
CA THR A 116 -3.74 -17.21 18.19
C THR A 116 -3.63 -15.97 17.31
N PHE A 117 -4.61 -15.75 16.44
CA PHE A 117 -4.70 -14.53 15.64
C PHE A 117 -4.88 -13.30 16.53
N GLY A 118 -5.79 -13.33 17.50
CA GLY A 118 -6.03 -12.23 18.43
C GLY A 118 -4.77 -11.80 19.18
N GLU A 119 -4.04 -12.76 19.75
CA GLU A 119 -2.77 -12.51 20.47
C GLU A 119 -1.70 -11.91 19.55
N LYS A 120 -1.51 -12.49 18.36
CA LYS A 120 -0.53 -11.98 17.38
C LYS A 120 -0.92 -10.62 16.82
N ALA A 121 -2.22 -10.38 16.62
CA ALA A 121 -2.75 -9.11 16.15
C ALA A 121 -2.53 -8.03 17.20
N LEU A 122 -2.87 -8.28 18.46
CA LEU A 122 -2.63 -7.35 19.54
C LEU A 122 -1.14 -7.02 19.67
N THR A 123 -0.27 -8.03 19.68
CA THR A 123 1.20 -7.85 19.70
C THR A 123 1.67 -6.96 18.54
N ALA A 124 1.13 -7.18 17.33
CA ALA A 124 1.47 -6.39 16.17
C ALA A 124 0.96 -4.94 16.30
N VAL A 125 -0.26 -4.73 16.78
CA VAL A 125 -0.83 -3.39 17.03
C VAL A 125 0.01 -2.64 18.06
N GLU A 126 0.28 -3.24 19.21
CA GLU A 126 1.05 -2.63 20.29
C GLU A 126 2.51 -2.35 19.91
N SER A 127 3.05 -3.04 18.90
CA SER A 127 4.39 -2.75 18.39
C SER A 127 4.47 -1.37 17.71
N VAL A 128 3.40 -0.93 17.05
CA VAL A 128 3.37 0.28 16.20
C VAL A 128 2.39 1.37 16.66
N PHE A 129 1.40 1.03 17.47
CA PHE A 129 0.41 1.94 18.03
C PHE A 129 0.43 1.94 19.57
N SER A 130 0.02 3.06 20.16
CA SER A 130 -0.24 3.21 21.59
C SER A 130 -1.75 3.26 21.84
N SER A 131 -2.23 2.74 22.97
CA SER A 131 -3.64 2.86 23.36
C SER A 131 -4.00 4.31 23.73
N HIS A 132 -5.20 4.74 23.36
CA HIS A 132 -5.78 6.05 23.57
C HIS A 132 -7.31 5.96 23.76
N ASP A 133 -7.79 5.12 24.67
CA ASP A 133 -9.22 4.88 24.85
C ASP A 133 -10.02 6.11 25.36
N GLU A 134 -9.36 7.08 25.97
CA GLU A 134 -9.99 8.29 26.49
C GLU A 134 -10.26 9.36 25.41
N ILE A 135 -9.82 9.15 24.16
CA ILE A 135 -9.96 10.15 23.10
C ILE A 135 -11.37 10.13 22.48
N SER A 136 -11.98 11.30 22.33
CA SER A 136 -13.18 11.43 21.48
C SER A 136 -12.78 11.61 20.02
N LEU A 137 -13.05 10.60 19.19
CA LEU A 137 -12.79 10.66 17.75
C LEU A 137 -13.65 11.71 17.03
N GLU A 138 -14.84 12.02 17.56
CA GLU A 138 -15.69 13.11 17.09
C GLU A 138 -15.03 14.46 17.31
N ARG A 139 -14.35 14.64 18.45
CA ARG A 139 -13.57 15.85 18.73
C ARG A 139 -12.42 15.98 17.73
N VAL A 140 -11.70 14.89 17.44
CA VAL A 140 -10.61 14.90 16.44
C VAL A 140 -11.14 15.28 15.06
N LYS A 141 -12.25 14.66 14.61
CA LYS A 141 -12.94 15.03 13.35
C LYS A 141 -13.35 16.51 13.35
N ARG A 142 -13.88 17.02 14.47
CA ARG A 142 -14.29 18.43 14.60
C ARG A 142 -13.10 19.38 14.46
N VAL A 143 -11.96 19.08 15.08
CA VAL A 143 -10.74 19.90 14.94
C VAL A 143 -10.32 20.00 13.48
N ALA A 144 -10.23 18.86 12.78
CA ALA A 144 -9.87 18.84 11.36
C ALA A 144 -10.88 19.61 10.50
N LYS A 145 -12.19 19.45 10.76
CA LYS A 145 -13.25 20.17 10.06
C LYS A 145 -13.18 21.68 10.29
N THR A 146 -13.02 22.11 11.54
CA THR A 146 -12.91 23.54 11.90
C THR A 146 -11.70 24.18 11.22
N PHE A 147 -10.57 23.47 11.18
CA PHE A 147 -9.40 23.93 10.44
C PHE A 147 -9.71 24.07 8.95
N CYS A 148 -10.29 23.05 8.30
CA CYS A 148 -10.64 23.13 6.89
C CYS A 148 -11.64 24.27 6.60
N HIS A 149 -12.58 24.51 7.50
CA HIS A 149 -13.56 25.60 7.38
C HIS A 149 -12.89 26.98 7.47
N SER A 150 -11.95 27.19 8.40
CA SER A 150 -11.23 28.47 8.51
C SER A 150 -10.35 28.76 7.28
N GLN A 151 -9.97 27.73 6.53
CA GLN A 151 -9.24 27.83 5.26
C GLN A 151 -10.16 27.88 4.02
N ASN A 152 -11.47 28.09 4.19
CA ASN A 152 -12.45 28.12 3.10
C ASN A 152 -12.49 26.85 2.23
N LEU A 153 -12.10 25.69 2.77
CA LEU A 153 -12.11 24.39 2.08
C LEU A 153 -13.48 23.73 2.11
N ASN A 154 -14.50 24.43 1.62
CA ASN A 154 -15.91 24.03 1.73
C ASN A 154 -16.20 22.62 1.19
N GLN A 155 -15.59 22.27 0.05
CA GLN A 155 -15.74 20.93 -0.52
C GLN A 155 -15.14 19.84 0.37
N LEU A 156 -13.97 20.08 0.96
CA LEU A 156 -13.32 19.14 1.87
C LEU A 156 -14.12 19.01 3.17
N CYS A 157 -14.61 20.12 3.72
CA CYS A 157 -15.52 20.11 4.89
C CYS A 157 -16.76 19.24 4.65
N SER A 158 -17.40 19.36 3.48
CA SER A 158 -18.55 18.52 3.10
C SER A 158 -18.17 17.04 3.03
N ARG A 159 -16.99 16.70 2.52
CA ARG A 159 -16.50 15.31 2.44
C ARG A 159 -16.17 14.75 3.83
N ILE A 160 -15.54 15.55 4.69
CA ILE A 160 -15.28 15.20 6.09
C ILE A 160 -16.59 14.93 6.81
N GLU A 161 -17.61 15.78 6.64
CA GLU A 161 -18.90 15.61 7.32
C GLU A 161 -19.56 14.28 6.97
N ARG A 162 -19.61 13.97 5.66
CA ARG A 162 -20.23 12.75 5.10
C ARG A 162 -19.48 11.45 5.38
N SER A 163 -18.29 11.50 5.99
CA SER A 163 -17.57 10.29 6.39
C SER A 163 -18.40 9.46 7.37
N LYS A 164 -18.41 8.14 7.17
CA LYS A 164 -19.17 7.20 8.00
C LYS A 164 -18.36 6.73 9.20
N ASN A 165 -17.05 6.58 9.01
CA ASN A 165 -16.14 6.03 10.00
C ASN A 165 -15.29 7.13 10.64
N LEU A 166 -15.12 7.04 11.95
CA LEU A 166 -14.30 7.99 12.72
C LEU A 166 -12.87 7.50 12.96
N SER A 167 -12.68 6.18 12.97
CA SER A 167 -11.38 5.50 13.10
C SER A 167 -10.98 4.78 11.82
N LEU A 168 -9.68 4.55 11.68
CA LEU A 168 -9.08 3.68 10.68
C LEU A 168 -9.34 2.22 11.04
N GLN A 169 -9.53 1.38 10.01
CA GLN A 169 -9.66 -0.07 10.17
C GLN A 169 -8.30 -0.75 10.06
N LEU A 170 -8.03 -1.75 10.90
CA LEU A 170 -6.80 -2.53 10.84
C LEU A 170 -6.96 -3.81 10.02
N PHE A 171 -5.94 -4.10 9.22
CA PHE A 171 -5.75 -5.30 8.43
C PHE A 171 -4.37 -5.89 8.74
N PHE A 172 -4.21 -7.19 8.51
CA PHE A 172 -2.99 -7.89 8.83
C PHE A 172 -2.50 -8.74 7.66
N SER A 173 -1.19 -8.75 7.43
CA SER A 173 -0.51 -9.75 6.60
C SER A 173 0.53 -10.50 7.41
N ALA A 174 0.72 -11.78 7.13
CA ALA A 174 1.66 -12.64 7.85
C ALA A 174 3.04 -12.60 7.21
N LYS A 175 4.08 -12.27 7.99
CA LYS A 175 5.48 -12.30 7.54
C LYS A 175 6.04 -13.74 7.66
N THR A 176 5.62 -14.64 6.77
CA THR A 176 6.02 -16.07 6.75
C THR A 176 7.54 -16.29 6.69
N HIS A 177 8.28 -15.33 6.12
CA HIS A 177 9.74 -15.33 6.02
C HIS A 177 10.48 -14.87 7.30
N LYS A 178 9.78 -14.70 8.43
CA LYS A 178 10.36 -14.31 9.72
C LYS A 178 10.00 -15.34 10.79
N PRO A 179 10.90 -15.60 11.77
CA PRO A 179 10.59 -16.46 12.91
C PRO A 179 9.30 -16.01 13.60
N GLU A 180 8.52 -16.96 14.12
CA GLU A 180 7.21 -16.72 14.76
C GLU A 180 6.12 -16.13 13.85
N CYS A 181 6.40 -15.93 12.55
CA CYS A 181 5.47 -15.39 11.57
C CYS A 181 4.69 -14.15 12.07
N PRO A 182 5.38 -13.07 12.50
CA PRO A 182 4.75 -11.87 13.03
C PRO A 182 3.83 -11.22 11.99
N LEU A 183 2.80 -10.53 12.48
CA LEU A 183 1.86 -9.84 11.63
C LEU A 183 2.36 -8.42 11.31
N ARG A 184 2.12 -7.99 10.08
CA ARG A 184 2.25 -6.60 9.65
C ARG A 184 0.89 -5.93 9.77
N VAL A 185 0.82 -4.81 10.47
CA VAL A 185 -0.40 -4.00 10.57
C VAL A 185 -0.50 -3.07 9.36
N ILE A 186 -1.67 -3.04 8.73
CA ILE A 186 -1.99 -2.15 7.61
C ILE A 186 -3.30 -1.45 7.96
N ILE A 187 -3.37 -0.15 7.74
CA ILE A 187 -4.61 0.60 7.95
C ILE A 187 -5.42 0.72 6.66
N SER A 188 -6.71 0.90 6.80
CA SER A 188 -7.60 1.36 5.75
C SER A 188 -8.30 2.64 6.19
N GLU A 189 -8.21 3.66 5.34
CA GLU A 189 -8.93 4.93 5.50
C GLU A 189 -10.33 4.86 4.87
N ARG A 190 -10.79 3.67 4.43
CA ARG A 190 -12.04 3.55 3.69
C ARG A 190 -13.22 4.13 4.48
N GLU A 191 -13.95 5.03 3.83
CA GLU A 191 -15.12 5.73 4.39
C GLU A 191 -14.83 6.61 5.63
N THR A 192 -13.56 6.90 5.93
CA THR A 192 -13.15 7.81 7.00
C THR A 192 -12.97 9.24 6.51
N TRP A 193 -12.95 10.20 7.44
CA TRP A 193 -12.62 11.59 7.10
C TRP A 193 -11.13 11.76 6.76
N GLN A 194 -10.25 10.94 7.34
CA GLN A 194 -8.82 10.91 7.03
C GLN A 194 -8.62 10.63 5.54
N LYS A 195 -9.39 9.74 4.91
CA LYS A 195 -9.30 9.53 3.45
C LYS A 195 -9.58 10.79 2.65
N SER A 196 -10.55 11.59 3.07
CA SER A 196 -10.91 12.83 2.36
C SER A 196 -9.76 13.85 2.45
N VAL A 197 -9.17 14.00 3.63
CA VAL A 197 -8.01 14.86 3.86
C VAL A 197 -6.77 14.32 3.15
N GLY A 198 -6.50 13.02 3.26
CA GLY A 198 -5.36 12.35 2.63
C GLY A 198 -5.37 12.47 1.11
N VAL A 199 -6.53 12.27 0.45
CA VAL A 199 -6.64 12.50 -1.00
C VAL A 199 -6.41 13.96 -1.35
N TYR A 200 -6.99 14.89 -0.57
CA TYR A 200 -6.75 16.32 -0.76
C TYR A 200 -5.25 16.63 -0.68
N LEU A 201 -4.57 16.19 0.37
CA LEU A 201 -3.13 16.37 0.57
C LEU A 201 -2.32 15.72 -0.54
N GLN A 202 -2.63 14.48 -0.92
CA GLN A 202 -1.93 13.73 -1.96
C GLN A 202 -1.95 14.49 -3.30
N GLU A 203 -3.10 15.06 -3.69
CA GLU A 203 -3.23 15.84 -4.92
C GLU A 203 -2.31 17.06 -4.92
N ARG A 204 -2.11 17.72 -3.77
CA ARG A 204 -1.26 18.92 -3.67
C ARG A 204 0.22 18.57 -3.51
N LEU A 205 0.53 17.50 -2.78
CA LEU A 205 1.90 16.98 -2.70
C LEU A 205 2.43 16.58 -4.08
N LYS A 206 1.57 16.06 -4.97
CA LYS A 206 1.92 15.73 -6.36
C LYS A 206 2.26 16.94 -7.24
N LEU A 207 1.98 18.17 -6.79
CA LEU A 207 2.45 19.37 -7.48
C LEU A 207 3.97 19.56 -7.29
N LEU A 208 4.51 19.05 -6.18
CA LEU A 208 5.91 19.19 -5.84
C LEU A 208 6.75 18.23 -6.70
N VAL A 209 7.87 18.73 -7.21
CA VAL A 209 8.83 17.92 -7.94
C VAL A 209 9.64 17.10 -6.96
N ILE A 210 9.66 15.78 -7.16
CA ILE A 210 10.57 14.88 -6.44
C ILE A 210 11.89 14.91 -7.18
N ASP A 211 12.78 15.81 -6.75
CA ASP A 211 14.14 15.92 -7.27
C ASP A 211 15.05 14.93 -6.51
N ASP A 212 15.16 13.71 -7.01
CA ASP A 212 15.98 12.66 -6.41
C ASP A 212 17.03 12.17 -7.42
N PRO A 213 18.34 12.36 -7.13
CA PRO A 213 19.42 11.97 -8.05
C PRO A 213 19.57 10.45 -8.23
N TYR A 214 18.93 9.64 -7.37
CA TYR A 214 19.01 8.17 -7.39
C TYR A 214 17.66 7.51 -7.60
N LEU A 215 16.63 8.26 -8.02
CA LEU A 215 15.32 7.68 -8.28
C LEU A 215 15.37 6.77 -9.51
N ILE A 216 15.06 5.50 -9.28
CA ILE A 216 14.94 4.50 -10.33
C ILE A 216 13.47 4.30 -10.69
N HIS A 217 13.14 4.36 -11.98
CA HIS A 217 11.77 4.15 -12.46
C HIS A 217 11.46 2.69 -12.74
N SER A 218 12.48 1.89 -13.06
CA SER A 218 12.31 0.49 -13.43
C SER A 218 13.49 -0.39 -13.04
N SER A 219 13.22 -1.66 -12.72
CA SER A 219 14.29 -2.64 -12.53
C SER A 219 15.14 -2.85 -13.79
N TYR A 220 14.60 -2.54 -14.97
CA TYR A 220 15.37 -2.55 -16.22
C TYR A 220 16.49 -1.51 -16.26
N ASP A 221 16.33 -0.38 -15.57
CA ASP A 221 17.37 0.66 -15.52
C ASP A 221 18.59 0.16 -14.75
N VAL A 222 18.34 -0.57 -13.65
CA VAL A 222 19.39 -1.23 -12.85
C VAL A 222 20.09 -2.33 -13.65
N ILE A 223 19.32 -3.16 -14.37
CA ILE A 223 19.90 -4.21 -15.24
C ILE A 223 20.79 -3.57 -16.31
N SER A 224 20.29 -2.53 -16.97
CA SER A 224 21.02 -1.81 -18.02
C SER A 224 22.32 -1.19 -17.48
N PHE A 225 22.28 -0.64 -16.26
CA PHE A 225 23.47 -0.13 -15.59
C PHE A 225 24.53 -1.23 -15.39
N PHE A 226 24.13 -2.41 -14.89
CA PHE A 226 25.07 -3.51 -14.70
C PHE A 226 25.60 -4.09 -16.01
N ASP A 227 24.76 -4.19 -17.05
CA ASP A 227 25.17 -4.70 -18.37
C ASP A 227 26.26 -3.81 -18.99
N GLN A 228 26.09 -2.48 -18.92
CA GLN A 228 27.09 -1.50 -19.39
C GLN A 228 28.41 -1.57 -18.61
N LYS A 229 28.38 -2.09 -17.38
CA LYS A 229 29.52 -2.16 -16.45
C LYS A 229 30.11 -3.56 -16.32
N SER A 230 29.60 -4.53 -17.07
CA SER A 230 29.94 -5.96 -16.98
C SER A 230 31.44 -6.28 -17.17
N HIS A 231 32.20 -5.40 -17.82
CA HIS A 231 33.64 -5.54 -18.02
C HIS A 231 34.52 -4.99 -16.87
N GLN A 232 33.92 -4.38 -15.83
CA GLN A 232 34.62 -3.81 -14.69
C GLN A 232 34.50 -4.74 -13.48
N ASP A 233 35.59 -4.95 -12.74
CA ASP A 233 35.54 -5.65 -11.45
C ASP A 233 34.87 -4.73 -10.42
N GLN A 234 33.59 -4.99 -10.14
CA GLN A 234 32.77 -4.19 -9.25
C GLN A 234 32.31 -5.01 -8.06
N ARG A 235 32.36 -4.41 -6.88
CA ARG A 235 31.74 -4.94 -5.66
C ARG A 235 30.44 -4.19 -5.43
N ALA A 236 29.36 -4.94 -5.21
CA ALA A 236 28.06 -4.38 -4.89
C ALA A 236 27.62 -4.86 -3.52
N PHE A 237 26.85 -4.02 -2.83
CA PHE A 237 26.13 -4.37 -1.62
C PHE A 237 24.78 -3.67 -1.63
N SER A 238 23.79 -4.22 -0.94
CA SER A 238 22.45 -3.66 -0.83
C SER A 238 22.18 -3.23 0.61
N ILE A 239 21.57 -2.06 0.79
CA ILE A 239 21.07 -1.57 2.08
C ILE A 239 19.54 -1.55 2.03
N ASP A 240 18.88 -2.10 3.04
CA ASP A 240 17.42 -2.07 3.19
C ASP A 240 17.03 -1.22 4.41
N ILE A 241 16.14 -0.25 4.23
CA ILE A 241 15.64 0.58 5.33
C ILE A 241 14.60 -0.22 6.10
N LYS A 242 14.96 -0.61 7.33
CA LYS A 242 14.03 -1.30 8.23
C LYS A 242 12.84 -0.40 8.56
N ASP A 243 11.64 -0.92 8.32
CA ASP A 243 10.36 -0.32 8.73
C ASP A 243 10.20 1.14 8.25
N LEU A 244 10.59 1.44 7.01
CA LEU A 244 10.64 2.78 6.41
C LEU A 244 9.52 3.72 6.89
N TYR A 245 8.25 3.35 6.66
CA TYR A 245 7.12 4.20 7.01
C TYR A 245 6.99 4.49 8.51
N TYR A 246 7.25 3.52 9.39
CA TYR A 246 7.21 3.71 10.84
C TYR A 246 8.39 4.52 11.37
N SER A 247 9.49 4.52 10.60
CA SER A 247 10.74 5.21 10.92
C SER A 247 10.78 6.67 10.42
N LEU A 248 9.80 7.13 9.64
CA LEU A 248 9.78 8.50 9.11
C LEU A 248 9.69 9.55 10.25
N PRO A 249 10.68 10.42 10.42
CA PRO A 249 10.66 11.45 11.46
C PRO A 249 9.73 12.60 11.04
N GLN A 250 8.48 12.60 11.53
CA GLN A 250 7.46 13.59 11.14
C GLN A 250 7.94 15.06 11.16
N PRO A 251 8.68 15.56 12.18
CA PRO A 251 9.16 16.94 12.17
C PRO A 251 10.14 17.24 11.03
N HIS A 252 11.02 16.29 10.70
CA HIS A 252 11.97 16.47 9.59
C HIS A 252 11.26 16.30 8.24
N LEU A 253 10.33 15.35 8.14
CA LEU A 253 9.46 15.20 6.98
C LEU A 253 8.70 16.49 6.64
N ILE A 254 8.13 17.17 7.64
CA ILE A 254 7.43 18.46 7.44
C ILE A 254 8.38 19.51 6.89
N ARG A 255 9.63 19.59 7.39
CA ARG A 255 10.66 20.49 6.84
C ARG A 255 11.04 20.14 5.40
N CYS A 256 11.19 18.86 5.07
CA CYS A 256 11.46 18.46 3.69
C CYS A 256 10.34 18.93 2.74
N ILE A 257 9.08 18.89 3.18
CA ILE A 257 7.94 19.38 2.39
C ILE A 257 7.97 20.91 2.28
N GLU A 258 8.33 21.60 3.36
CA GLU A 258 8.54 23.05 3.38
C GLU A 258 9.57 23.47 2.32
N ASP A 259 10.77 22.86 2.33
CA ASP A 259 11.83 23.10 1.34
C ASP A 259 11.39 22.82 -0.11
N CYS A 260 10.58 21.77 -0.31
CA CYS A 260 10.04 21.44 -1.63
C CYS A 260 9.03 22.48 -2.11
N ILE A 261 8.21 23.03 -1.22
CA ILE A 261 7.29 24.13 -1.54
C ILE A 261 8.07 25.41 -1.86
N ASP A 262 9.15 25.69 -1.12
CA ASP A 262 10.02 26.84 -1.39
C ASP A 262 10.66 26.73 -2.79
N THR A 263 11.14 25.55 -3.13
CA THR A 263 11.73 25.25 -4.45
C THR A 263 10.69 25.36 -5.57
N TYR A 264 9.47 24.89 -5.34
CA TYR A 264 8.35 25.05 -6.28
C TYR A 264 7.92 26.53 -6.43
N GLY A 265 8.18 27.34 -5.42
CA GLY A 265 7.78 28.75 -5.31
C GLY A 265 6.49 28.89 -4.51
N ILE A 266 6.58 29.57 -3.36
CA ILE A 266 5.49 29.72 -2.38
C ILE A 266 4.21 30.28 -3.01
N THR A 267 4.31 31.34 -3.83
CA THR A 267 3.15 31.94 -4.50
C THR A 267 2.52 31.00 -5.53
N ALA A 268 3.36 30.30 -6.31
CA ALA A 268 2.87 29.33 -7.29
C ALA A 268 2.17 28.17 -6.59
N PHE A 269 2.75 27.66 -5.51
CA PHE A 269 2.15 26.61 -4.70
C PHE A 269 0.82 27.05 -4.13
N GLN A 270 0.75 28.22 -3.50
CA GLN A 270 -0.48 28.73 -2.90
C GLN A 270 -1.61 28.87 -3.93
N ASN A 271 -1.30 29.39 -5.12
CA ASN A 271 -2.28 29.53 -6.20
C ASN A 271 -2.79 28.17 -6.69
N ALA A 272 -1.93 27.16 -6.79
CA ALA A 272 -2.30 25.83 -7.26
C ALA A 272 -2.98 24.96 -6.19
N ALA A 273 -2.50 25.02 -4.95
CA ALA A 273 -2.98 24.24 -3.82
C ALA A 273 -4.27 24.81 -3.22
N GLY A 274 -4.44 26.14 -3.28
CA GLY A 274 -5.50 26.88 -2.60
C GLY A 274 -5.25 27.07 -1.09
N LEU A 275 -4.03 26.81 -0.61
CA LEU A 275 -3.60 26.98 0.78
C LEU A 275 -2.23 27.64 0.84
N SER A 276 -1.99 28.49 1.84
CA SER A 276 -0.62 28.92 2.15
C SER A 276 0.23 27.73 2.60
N GLN A 277 1.54 27.82 2.42
CA GLN A 277 2.51 26.82 2.88
C GLN A 277 2.28 26.45 4.36
N SER A 278 2.21 27.44 5.25
CA SER A 278 2.00 27.23 6.69
C SER A 278 0.73 26.44 7.01
N ASN A 279 -0.39 26.78 6.36
CA ASN A 279 -1.66 26.08 6.57
C ASN A 279 -1.65 24.68 5.94
N PHE A 280 -0.94 24.50 4.83
CA PHE A 280 -0.78 23.20 4.21
C PHE A 280 0.03 22.25 5.10
N LEU A 281 1.17 22.72 5.64
CA LEU A 281 1.98 21.95 6.59
C LEU A 281 1.21 21.64 7.88
N ASN A 282 0.40 22.60 8.38
CA ASN A 282 -0.47 22.37 9.54
C ASN A 282 -1.54 21.31 9.24
N LEU A 283 -2.12 21.28 8.04
CA LEU A 283 -3.08 20.24 7.66
C LEU A 283 -2.43 18.84 7.61
N ILE A 284 -1.18 18.74 7.15
CA ILE A 284 -0.41 17.49 7.19
C ILE A 284 -0.17 17.07 8.64
N ASP A 285 0.23 17.97 9.51
CA ASP A 285 0.44 17.70 10.94
C ASP A 285 -0.85 17.22 11.63
N ILE A 286 -1.97 17.91 11.40
CA ILE A 286 -3.30 17.49 11.87
C ILE A 286 -3.62 16.07 11.37
N TYR A 287 -3.41 15.79 10.09
CA TYR A 287 -3.67 14.48 9.52
C TYR A 287 -2.82 13.39 10.19
N LEU A 288 -1.51 13.59 10.31
CA LEU A 288 -0.57 12.61 10.87
C LEU A 288 -0.87 12.31 12.34
N LYS A 289 -1.23 13.34 13.13
CA LYS A 289 -1.64 13.21 14.54
C LYS A 289 -3.05 12.65 14.75
N SER A 290 -3.80 12.42 13.68
CA SER A 290 -5.19 11.96 13.73
C SER A 290 -5.42 10.57 13.13
N THR A 291 -4.35 9.80 12.97
CA THR A 291 -4.36 8.43 12.44
C THR A 291 -4.82 7.41 13.48
N PHE A 292 -5.95 7.68 14.13
CA PHE A 292 -6.53 6.79 15.14
C PHE A 292 -7.17 5.57 14.50
N ALA A 293 -6.81 4.38 14.96
CA ALA A 293 -7.36 3.10 14.54
C ALA A 293 -8.07 2.39 15.70
N THR A 294 -9.03 1.53 15.40
CA THR A 294 -9.72 0.73 16.42
C THR A 294 -9.46 -0.75 16.24
N TRP A 295 -9.17 -1.44 17.33
CA TRP A 295 -8.98 -2.89 17.38
C TRP A 295 -9.57 -3.45 18.66
N ASP A 296 -10.39 -4.50 18.54
CA ASP A 296 -11.01 -5.19 19.68
C ASP A 296 -11.67 -4.28 20.73
N GLY A 297 -12.40 -3.25 20.27
CA GLY A 297 -13.07 -2.29 21.15
C GLY A 297 -12.18 -1.17 21.70
N HIS A 298 -10.86 -1.24 21.50
CA HIS A 298 -9.91 -0.23 21.94
C HIS A 298 -9.50 0.72 20.81
N THR A 299 -9.14 1.95 21.19
CA THR A 299 -8.67 2.99 20.29
C THR A 299 -7.16 3.17 20.41
N TYR A 300 -6.50 3.27 19.26
CA TYR A 300 -5.05 3.30 19.17
C TYR A 300 -4.58 4.45 18.27
N LEU A 301 -3.44 5.07 18.60
CA LEU A 301 -2.76 6.07 17.77
C LEU A 301 -1.35 5.58 17.40
N GLN A 302 -0.94 5.82 16.16
CA GLN A 302 0.38 5.42 15.71
C GLN A 302 1.47 6.13 16.50
N LYS A 303 2.48 5.38 16.97
CA LYS A 303 3.56 5.92 17.81
C LYS A 303 4.42 6.94 17.08
N ARG A 304 4.84 6.61 15.86
CA ARG A 304 5.82 7.35 15.04
C ARG A 304 5.63 7.03 13.56
N GLY A 305 6.12 7.89 12.69
CA GLY A 305 6.11 7.66 11.25
C GLY A 305 4.74 7.92 10.61
N VAL A 306 4.48 7.23 9.50
CA VAL A 306 3.25 7.31 8.72
C VAL A 306 2.63 5.92 8.63
N CYS A 307 1.31 5.85 8.66
CA CYS A 307 0.56 4.60 8.65
C CYS A 307 0.75 3.86 7.33
N ILE A 308 1.09 2.57 7.37
CA ILE A 308 1.08 1.72 6.17
C ILE A 308 -0.37 1.57 5.69
N GLY A 309 -0.64 1.86 4.43
CA GLY A 309 -1.98 1.88 3.86
C GLY A 309 -2.60 3.28 3.76
N SER A 310 -1.98 4.29 4.37
CA SER A 310 -2.30 5.69 4.09
C SER A 310 -1.99 6.04 2.64
N CYS A 311 -2.89 6.77 1.98
CA CYS A 311 -2.67 7.19 0.61
C CYS A 311 -1.55 8.22 0.42
N ILE A 312 -1.16 8.95 1.48
CA ILE A 312 -0.05 9.91 1.40
C ILE A 312 1.29 9.29 1.78
N ALA A 313 1.33 8.09 2.37
CA ALA A 313 2.58 7.46 2.81
C ALA A 313 3.65 7.37 1.70
N PRO A 314 3.34 6.94 0.46
CA PRO A 314 4.36 6.83 -0.59
C PRO A 314 4.99 8.17 -0.95
N ILE A 315 4.18 9.21 -1.22
CA ILE A 315 4.72 10.51 -1.61
C ILE A 315 5.48 11.18 -0.47
N LEU A 316 5.08 10.96 0.78
CA LEU A 316 5.83 11.44 1.95
C LEU A 316 7.18 10.73 2.09
N SER A 317 7.26 9.41 1.85
CA SER A 317 8.55 8.71 1.86
C SER A 317 9.44 9.17 0.72
N ASP A 318 8.90 9.36 -0.48
CA ASP A 318 9.68 9.78 -1.64
C ASP A 318 10.28 11.18 -1.42
N LEU A 319 9.49 12.14 -0.94
CA LEU A 319 9.98 13.49 -0.62
C LEU A 319 11.09 13.47 0.46
N TYR A 320 10.94 12.62 1.48
CA TYR A 320 11.93 12.48 2.53
C TYR A 320 13.22 11.82 2.03
N LEU A 321 13.11 10.72 1.29
CA LEU A 321 14.26 10.00 0.75
C LEU A 321 14.99 10.85 -0.29
N ALA A 322 14.27 11.57 -1.15
CA ALA A 322 14.87 12.50 -2.10
C ALA A 322 15.71 13.58 -1.39
N HIS A 323 15.24 14.10 -0.25
CA HIS A 323 16.02 15.04 0.56
C HIS A 323 17.32 14.40 1.10
N LEU A 324 17.24 13.18 1.64
CA LEU A 324 18.44 12.45 2.09
C LEU A 324 19.40 12.15 0.93
N ASP A 325 18.86 11.83 -0.24
CA ASP A 325 19.62 11.45 -1.42
C ASP A 325 20.32 12.63 -2.07
N ARG A 326 19.71 13.82 -2.06
CA ARG A 326 20.42 15.06 -2.42
C ARG A 326 21.59 15.33 -1.48
N ASN A 327 21.40 15.19 -0.17
CA ASN A 327 22.49 15.37 0.80
C ASN A 327 23.60 14.31 0.62
N LEU A 328 23.22 13.07 0.33
CA LEU A 328 24.17 12.02 0.03
C LEU A 328 24.95 12.34 -1.25
N ASN A 329 24.29 12.83 -2.30
CA ASN A 329 24.94 13.18 -3.56
C ASN A 329 25.98 14.29 -3.44
N LEU A 330 25.84 15.18 -2.45
CA LEU A 330 26.84 16.20 -2.14
C LEU A 330 28.08 15.65 -1.41
N THR A 331 27.97 14.48 -0.80
CA THR A 331 29.02 13.90 0.06
C THR A 331 29.63 12.62 -0.50
N LEU A 332 28.93 11.94 -1.42
CA LEU A 332 29.36 10.70 -2.03
C LEU A 332 30.43 10.99 -3.10
N ASP A 333 31.61 10.41 -2.94
CA ASP A 333 32.61 10.42 -4.00
C ASP A 333 32.20 9.44 -5.11
N ALA A 334 31.61 9.99 -6.18
CA ALA A 334 31.12 9.25 -7.34
C ALA A 334 32.23 8.50 -8.12
N SER A 335 33.51 8.78 -7.81
CA SER A 335 34.65 8.01 -8.35
C SER A 335 34.89 6.71 -7.59
N ILE A 336 34.47 6.62 -6.31
CA ILE A 336 34.71 5.49 -5.42
C ILE A 336 33.43 4.67 -5.23
N VAL A 337 32.30 5.33 -4.99
CA VAL A 337 31.01 4.69 -4.71
C VAL A 337 29.96 5.24 -5.65
N LYS A 338 29.14 4.35 -6.20
CA LYS A 338 27.94 4.73 -6.95
C LYS A 338 26.73 4.15 -6.26
N LYS A 339 25.81 5.02 -5.83
CA LYS A 339 24.46 4.60 -5.50
C LYS A 339 23.70 4.45 -6.82
N VAL A 340 23.10 3.29 -6.98
CA VAL A 340 22.26 2.93 -8.12
C VAL A 340 20.84 2.91 -7.65
#